data_AF-A0A0P1F4F7-F1
#
_entry.id   AF-A0A0P1F4F7-F1
#
_cell.length_a   1.000
_cell.length_b   1.000
_cell.length_c   1.000
_cell.angle_alpha   90.00
_cell.angle_beta   90.00
_cell.angle_gamma   90.00
#
_symmetry.space_group_name_H-M   'P 1'
#
loop_
_entity.id
_entity.type
_entity.pdbx_description
1 polymer ?
#
loop_
_entity_poly.entity_id
_entity_poly.type
_entity_poly.pdbx_seq_one_letter_code
_entity_poly.pdbx_strand_id
1 'polypeptide(L)' 'MRHLATAFALFICTAFASGTWADTAAPAGDLIDKLQRAQDHAPIYSASCCKTCRKGKACGNSCISKSKSCHKGGGCACDG' A
#
# COMPACT_ATOMS: atom_id res chain seq x y z
N MET A 1 -13.20 -16.08 53.95
CA MET A 1 -13.42 -14.90 53.06
C MET A 1 -12.12 -14.28 52.53
N ARG A 2 -11.00 -14.28 53.26
CA ARG A 2 -9.71 -13.70 52.79
C ARG A 2 -9.04 -14.48 51.63
N HIS A 3 -9.23 -15.80 51.58
CA HIS A 3 -8.67 -16.65 50.50
C HIS A 3 -9.44 -16.59 49.18
N LEU A 4 -10.70 -16.14 49.20
CA LEU A 4 -11.52 -15.93 48.00
C LEU A 4 -11.08 -14.67 47.25
N ALA A 5 -10.69 -13.62 47.97
CA ALA A 5 -10.20 -12.38 47.37
C ALA A 5 -8.84 -12.56 46.66
N THR A 6 -7.95 -13.39 47.20
CA THR A 6 -6.63 -13.66 46.61
C THR A 6 -6.70 -14.47 45.32
N ALA A 7 -7.64 -15.42 45.23
CA ALA A 7 -7.83 -16.23 44.02
C ALA A 7 -8.41 -15.39 42.86
N PHE A 8 -9.33 -14.47 43.17
CA PHE A 8 -9.94 -13.58 42.18
C PHE A 8 -8.94 -12.55 41.63
N ALA A 9 -8.06 -12.01 42.49
CA ALA A 9 -7.02 -11.08 42.08
C ALA A 9 -5.97 -11.73 41.17
N LEU A 10 -5.58 -12.98 41.44
CA LEU A 10 -4.64 -13.72 40.58
C LEU A 10 -5.25 -14.04 39.21
N PHE A 11 -6.55 -14.35 39.16
CA PHE A 11 -7.26 -14.64 37.90
C PHE A 11 -7.40 -13.39 37.01
N ILE A 12 -7.59 -12.21 37.60
CA ILE A 12 -7.63 -10.93 36.85
C ILE A 12 -6.23 -10.56 36.34
N CYS A 13 -5.17 -10.81 37.10
CA CYS A 13 -3.79 -10.51 36.69
C CYS A 13 -3.33 -11.35 35.48
N THR A 14 -3.67 -12.64 35.43
CA THR A 14 -3.28 -13.49 34.29
C THR A 14 -4.01 -13.12 33.00
N ALA A 15 -5.25 -12.64 33.08
CA ALA A 15 -5.99 -12.16 31.91
C ALA A 15 -5.35 -10.90 31.29
N PHE A 16 -4.83 -9.97 32.11
CA PHE A 16 -4.19 -8.75 31.62
C PHE A 16 -2.79 -8.97 31.03
N ALA A 17 -2.00 -9.90 31.60
CA ALA A 17 -0.66 -10.20 31.10
C ALA A 17 -0.68 -10.96 29.76
N SER A 18 -1.79 -11.62 29.41
CA SER A 18 -1.91 -12.46 28.22
C SER A 18 -2.15 -11.68 26.92
N GLY A 19 -2.26 -10.35 26.95
CA GLY A 19 -2.25 -9.55 25.72
C GLY A 19 -3.42 -9.80 24.76
N THR A 20 -4.56 -10.34 25.21
CA THR A 20 -5.73 -10.62 24.36
C THR A 20 -6.54 -9.36 23.97
N TRP A 21 -6.01 -8.18 24.28
CA TRP A 21 -6.48 -6.87 23.84
C TRP A 21 -5.59 -6.31 22.72
N ALA A 22 -4.98 -7.19 21.92
CA ALA A 22 -4.42 -6.79 20.64
C ALA A 22 -5.58 -6.53 19.67
N ASP A 23 -5.92 -5.25 19.56
CA ASP A 23 -6.29 -4.58 18.33
C ASP A 23 -7.48 -5.17 17.55
N THR A 24 -8.68 -4.70 17.90
CA THR A 24 -9.72 -4.50 16.89
C THR A 24 -9.38 -3.28 16.01
N ALA A 25 -8.12 -3.16 15.58
CA ALA A 25 -7.72 -2.20 14.56
C ALA A 25 -8.16 -2.77 13.22
N ALA A 26 -9.32 -2.31 12.75
CA ALA A 26 -9.70 -2.45 11.34
C ALA A 26 -8.49 -2.08 10.45
N PRO A 27 -8.28 -2.75 9.32
CA PRO A 27 -7.08 -2.56 8.52
C PRO A 27 -7.09 -1.16 7.87
N ALA A 28 -6.51 -0.17 8.57
CA ALA A 28 -6.22 1.15 8.03
C ALA A 28 -5.29 1.09 6.80
N GLY A 29 -4.65 -0.06 6.56
CA GLY A 29 -3.78 -0.30 5.40
C GLY A 29 -4.51 -0.21 4.05
N ASP A 30 -5.76 -0.69 3.91
CA ASP A 30 -6.41 -0.76 2.59
C ASP A 30 -6.69 0.62 1.98
N LEU A 31 -7.09 1.60 2.80
CA LEU A 31 -7.31 2.96 2.31
C LEU A 31 -5.98 3.66 1.99
N ILE A 32 -4.96 3.48 2.83
CA ILE A 32 -3.62 4.03 2.59
C ILE A 32 -3.04 3.45 1.30
N ASP A 33 -3.13 2.13 1.08
CA ASP A 33 -2.67 1.45 -0.14
C ASP A 33 -3.42 1.94 -1.40
N LYS A 34 -4.74 2.16 -1.29
CA LYS A 34 -5.54 2.70 -2.40
C LYS A 34 -5.18 4.15 -2.71
N LEU A 35 -4.96 4.98 -1.70
CA LEU A 35 -4.52 6.37 -1.88
C LEU A 35 -3.11 6.42 -2.48
N GLN A 36 -2.18 5.60 -1.99
CA GLN A 36 -0.82 5.51 -2.53
C GLN A 36 -0.82 5.12 -4.01
N ARG A 37 -1.57 4.06 -4.38
CA ARG A 37 -1.72 3.66 -5.79
C ARG A 37 -2.40 4.73 -6.65
N ALA A 38 -3.36 5.46 -6.08
CA ALA A 38 -4.00 6.57 -6.79
C ALA A 38 -3.03 7.74 -7.01
N GLN A 39 -2.10 7.99 -6.07
CA GLN A 39 -1.07 9.03 -6.18
C GLN A 39 0.03 8.66 -7.18
N ASP A 40 0.46 7.39 -7.23
CA ASP A 40 1.44 6.90 -8.22
C ASP A 40 0.95 7.05 -9.68
N HIS A 41 -0.37 7.18 -9.86
CA HIS A 41 -1.02 7.35 -11.17
C HIS A 41 -1.77 8.68 -11.31
N ALA A 42 -1.67 9.59 -10.33
CA ALA A 42 -2.21 10.93 -10.48
C ALA A 42 -1.48 11.56 -11.67
N PRO A 43 -2.16 11.92 -12.77
CA PRO A 43 -1.51 12.51 -13.91
C PRO A 43 -0.97 13.87 -13.45
N ILE A 44 0.31 13.89 -13.09
CA ILE A 44 1.04 15.14 -12.85
C ILE A 44 1.01 15.86 -14.19
N TYR A 45 0.09 16.80 -14.32
CA TYR A 45 -0.03 17.68 -15.46
C TYR A 45 1.31 18.43 -15.63
N SER A 46 2.15 17.95 -16.55
CA SER A 46 3.37 18.55 -17.12
C SER A 46 4.43 19.03 -16.11
N ALA A 47 5.63 18.44 -16.05
CA ALA A 47 6.64 18.72 -17.08
C ALA A 47 7.71 17.62 -17.27
N SER A 48 7.65 16.49 -16.58
CA SER A 48 8.67 15.44 -16.72
C SER A 48 8.05 14.06 -16.86
N CYS A 49 8.43 13.39 -17.95
CA CYS A 49 8.21 11.97 -18.11
C CYS A 49 8.99 11.23 -17.03
N CYS A 50 8.37 10.26 -16.35
CA CYS A 50 9.09 9.42 -15.38
C CYS A 50 10.22 8.63 -16.07
N LYS A 51 10.09 8.41 -17.38
CA LYS A 51 11.04 7.68 -18.22
C LYS A 51 10.93 8.13 -19.68
N THR A 52 12.08 8.31 -20.34
CA THR A 52 12.15 8.62 -21.78
C THR A 52 12.70 7.43 -22.56
N CYS A 53 11.98 7.03 -23.62
CA CYS A 53 12.25 5.84 -24.40
C CYS A 53 13.05 6.14 -25.67
N ARG A 54 14.38 6.28 -25.56
CA ARG A 54 15.25 6.59 -26.73
C ARG A 54 15.43 5.44 -27.73
N LYS A 55 15.55 4.20 -27.22
CA LYS A 55 15.75 3.00 -28.07
C LYS A 55 14.44 2.45 -28.66
N GLY A 56 13.33 2.72 -27.98
CA GLY A 56 12.03 2.10 -28.19
C GLY A 56 10.93 3.14 -28.38
N LYS A 57 9.72 2.79 -27.95
CA LYS A 57 8.60 3.71 -27.79
C LYS A 57 7.91 3.53 -26.44
N ALA A 58 7.21 4.56 -25.99
CA ALA A 58 6.44 4.55 -24.76
C ALA A 58 5.19 3.67 -24.86
N CYS A 59 4.87 2.98 -23.77
CA CYS A 59 3.63 2.21 -23.61
C CYS A 59 3.29 2.10 -22.11
N GLY A 60 2.35 2.91 -21.64
CA GLY A 60 2.07 3.08 -20.21
C GLY A 60 3.29 3.62 -19.44
N ASN A 61 3.79 2.86 -18.48
CA ASN A 61 4.96 3.24 -17.65
C ASN A 61 6.27 2.56 -18.12
N SER A 62 6.32 2.04 -19.35
CA SER A 62 7.46 1.24 -19.84
C SER A 62 7.84 1.58 -21.29
N CYS A 63 9.07 1.23 -21.65
CA CYS A 63 9.57 1.33 -23.01
C CYS A 63 9.52 -0.03 -23.70
N ILE A 64 8.89 -0.10 -24.87
CA ILE A 64 8.81 -1.30 -25.69
C ILE A 64 9.55 -1.10 -27.01
N SER A 65 9.82 -2.18 -27.76
CA SER A 65 10.40 -2.07 -29.10
C SER A 65 9.49 -1.27 -30.04
N LYS A 66 10.09 -0.54 -30.99
CA LYS A 66 9.36 0.22 -32.03
C LYS A 66 8.45 -0.67 -32.88
N SER A 67 8.75 -1.97 -33.02
CA SER A 67 7.93 -2.93 -33.75
C SER A 67 6.73 -3.52 -32.98
N LYS A 68 6.66 -3.36 -31.65
CA LYS A 68 5.59 -3.98 -30.84
C LYS A 68 4.34 -3.09 -30.71
N SER A 69 3.14 -3.59 -30.91
CA SER A 69 1.92 -2.79 -30.67
C SER A 69 1.68 -2.56 -29.18
N CYS A 70 1.26 -1.35 -28.80
CA CYS A 70 0.86 -1.02 -27.43
C CYS A 70 -0.66 -1.15 -27.30
N HIS A 71 -1.11 -1.87 -26.27
CA HIS A 71 -2.52 -2.02 -25.92
C HIS A 71 -2.85 -1.41 -24.54
N LYS A 72 -1.90 -0.66 -23.98
CA LYS A 72 -2.07 0.06 -22.70
C LYS A 72 -2.48 1.50 -22.98
N GLY A 73 -3.25 2.08 -22.05
CA GLY A 73 -3.49 3.52 -22.04
C GLY A 73 -2.22 4.33 -21.80
N GLY A 74 -2.35 5.66 -21.86
CA GLY A 74 -1.27 6.58 -21.52
C GLY A 74 -0.73 6.33 -20.10
N GLY A 75 0.57 6.50 -19.92
CA GLY A 75 1.23 6.43 -18.62
C GLY A 75 2.38 7.42 -18.58
N CYS A 76 3.29 7.26 -17.62
CA CYS A 76 4.32 8.25 -17.36
C CYS A 76 5.55 8.16 -18.29
N ALA A 77 5.66 7.11 -19.11
CA ALA A 77 6.75 6.98 -20.08
C ALA A 77 6.47 7.82 -21.34
N CYS A 78 7.52 8.44 -21.89
CA CYS A 78 7.42 9.24 -23.10
C CYS A 78 8.40 8.78 -24.17
N ASP A 79 8.04 9.06 -25.42
CA ASP A 79 8.97 8.98 -26.55
C ASP A 79 10.02 10.09 -26.45
N GLY A 80 11.21 9.81 -26.94
CA GLY A 80 12.30 10.78 -27.05
C GLY A 80 13.31 10.39 -28.12
#